data_AF-A0A9D9KVT3-F1
#
_entry.id   AF-A0A9D9KVT3-F1
#
_cell.length_a   1.000
_cell.length_b   1.000
_cell.length_c   1.000
_cell.angle_alpha   90.00
_cell.angle_beta   90.00
_cell.angle_gamma   90.00
#
_symmetry.space_group_name_H-M   'P 1'
#
loop_
_entity.id
_entity.type
_entity.pdbx_description
1 polymer ?
#
loop_
_entity_poly.entity_id
_entity_poly.type
_entity_poly.pdbx_seq_one_letter_code
_entity_poly.pdbx_strand_id
1 'polypeptide(L)' 'MILCNRCKKRPAVVFITAMNGGTQKNEGLCMYCARELQIPQIKDYMEQLGITDDEIDQLSEQMMELVDGDSFEP' A
#
# COMPACT_ATOMS: atom_id res chain seq x y z
N MET A 1 1.73 -14.02 -1.55
CA MET A 1 1.88 -12.58 -1.29
C MET A 1 0.84 -11.84 -2.14
N ILE A 2 -0.06 -11.06 -1.52
CA ILE A 2 -1.10 -10.33 -2.28
C ILE A 2 -0.46 -9.05 -2.81
N LEU A 3 -0.42 -8.91 -4.12
CA LEU A 3 0.12 -7.72 -4.79
C LEU A 3 -1.01 -6.73 -5.06
N CYS A 4 -0.65 -5.45 -5.16
CA CYS A 4 -1.59 -4.40 -5.53
C CYS A 4 -2.30 -4.74 -6.84
N ASN A 5 -3.64 -4.75 -6.82
CA ASN A 5 -4.46 -5.10 -7.98
C ASN A 5 -4.28 -4.10 -9.14
N ARG A 6 -3.88 -2.85 -8.82
CA ARG A 6 -3.62 -1.76 -9.78
C ARG A 6 -2.21 -1.85 -10.39
N CYS A 7 -1.15 -1.78 -9.58
CA CYS A 7 0.23 -1.72 -10.11
C CYS A 7 0.96 -3.06 -10.16
N LYS A 8 0.53 -4.06 -9.39
CA LYS A 8 1.14 -5.41 -9.26
C LYS A 8 2.64 -5.44 -8.93
N LYS A 9 3.23 -4.30 -8.55
CA LYS A 9 4.65 -4.17 -8.19
C LYS A 9 4.90 -4.28 -6.68
N ARG A 10 3.98 -3.75 -5.88
CA ARG A 10 4.10 -3.62 -4.42
C ARG A 10 3.07 -4.50 -3.71
N PRO A 11 3.35 -5.02 -2.51
CA PRO A 11 2.35 -5.75 -1.72
C PRO A 11 1.12 -4.86 -1.42
N ALA A 12 -0.05 -5.48 -1.43
CA ALA A 12 -1.30 -4.82 -1.05
C ALA A 12 -1.37 -4.72 0.48
N VAL A 13 -1.48 -3.50 0.99
CA VAL A 13 -1.63 -3.20 2.42
C VAL A 13 -2.95 -2.50 2.73
N VAL A 14 -3.65 -2.05 1.69
CA VAL A 14 -4.97 -1.43 1.78
C VAL A 14 -5.98 -2.35 1.11
N PHE A 15 -7.07 -2.67 1.78
CA PHE A 15 -8.16 -3.43 1.19
C PHE A 15 -9.41 -2.56 1.20
N ILE A 16 -9.93 -2.28 0.01
CA ILE A 16 -11.15 -1.52 -0.15
C ILE A 16 -12.23 -2.38 -0.77
N THR A 17 -13.48 -2.11 -0.40
CA THR A 17 -14.63 -2.72 -1.03
C THR A 17 -15.21 -1.73 -2.03
N ALA A 18 -14.93 -1.95 -3.32
CA ALA A 18 -15.51 -1.17 -4.40
C ALA A 18 -16.87 -1.77 -4.79
N MET A 19 -17.93 -0.96 -4.74
CA MET A 19 -19.24 -1.32 -5.29
C MET A 19 -19.30 -0.89 -6.76
N ASN A 20 -19.28 -1.85 -7.68
CA ASN A 20 -19.41 -1.57 -9.11
C ASN A 20 -20.60 -2.35 -9.66
N GLY A 21 -21.68 -1.64 -10.01
CA GLY A 21 -22.87 -2.24 -10.63
C GLY A 21 -23.66 -3.24 -9.76
N GLY A 22 -23.58 -3.11 -8.43
CA GLY A 22 -24.30 -3.99 -7.48
C GLY A 22 -23.47 -5.15 -6.93
N THR A 23 -22.27 -5.37 -7.44
CA THR A 23 -21.33 -6.38 -6.92
C THR A 23 -20.28 -5.70 -6.06
N GLN A 24 -20.18 -6.09 -4.78
CA GLN A 24 -19.06 -5.71 -3.93
C GLN A 24 -17.81 -6.49 -4.36
N LYS A 25 -16.79 -5.79 -4.87
CA LYS A 25 -15.46 -6.34 -5.12
C LYS A 25 -14.50 -5.84 -4.05
N ASN A 26 -13.80 -6.76 -3.40
CA ASN A 26 -12.71 -6.43 -2.51
C ASN A 26 -11.43 -6.30 -3.34
N GLU A 27 -10.86 -5.10 -3.39
CA GLU A 27 -9.63 -4.78 -4.12
C GLU A 27 -8.50 -4.47 -3.13
N GLY A 28 -7.40 -5.21 -3.25
CA GLY A 28 -6.17 -4.94 -2.52
C GLY A 28 -5.30 -3.94 -3.28
N LEU A 29 -4.92 -2.83 -2.63
CA LEU A 29 -4.09 -1.77 -3.19
C LEU A 29 -2.84 -1.56 -2.34
N CYS A 30 -1.74 -1.12 -2.95
CA CYS A 30 -0.60 -0.60 -2.21
C CYS A 30 -0.89 0.85 -1.77
N MET A 31 -0.15 1.36 -0.78
CA MET A 31 -0.31 2.74 -0.29
C MET A 31 -0.31 3.78 -1.41
N TYR A 32 0.63 3.66 -2.36
CA TYR A 32 0.75 4.60 -3.47
C TYR A 32 -0.49 4.63 -4.36
N CYS A 33 -0.99 3.45 -4.76
CA CYS A 33 -2.19 3.33 -5.58
C CYS A 33 -3.47 3.72 -4.84
N ALA A 34 -3.55 3.45 -3.53
CA ALA A 34 -4.67 3.85 -2.70
C ALA A 34 -4.73 5.38 -2.50
N ARG A 35 -3.55 6.01 -2.37
CA ARG A 35 -3.40 7.47 -2.33
C ARG A 35 -3.79 8.14 -3.65
N GLU A 36 -3.36 7.59 -4.79
CA GLU A 36 -3.79 8.09 -6.12
C GLU A 36 -5.31 8.08 -6.30
N LEU A 37 -6.01 7.15 -5.66
CA LEU A 37 -7.47 7.04 -5.68
C LEU A 37 -8.16 8.01 -4.72
N GLN A 38 -7.40 8.85 -3.99
CA GLN A 38 -7.88 9.84 -3.02
C GLN A 38 -8.94 9.30 -2.07
N ILE A 39 -8.74 8.08 -1.59
CA ILE A 39 -9.66 7.44 -0.67
C ILE A 39 -9.53 8.17 0.68
N PRO A 40 -10.60 8.80 1.20
CA PRO A 40 -10.50 9.71 2.34
C PRO A 40 -9.89 9.03 3.57
N GLN A 41 -10.30 7.78 3.81
CA GLN A 41 -9.80 6.95 4.91
C GLN A 41 -8.27 6.72 4.84
N ILE A 42 -7.68 6.70 3.64
CA ILE A 42 -6.24 6.46 3.47
C ILE A 42 -5.43 7.69 3.85
N LYS A 43 -5.97 8.88 3.58
CA LYS A 43 -5.35 10.12 4.00
C LYS A 43 -5.27 10.19 5.53
N ASP A 44 -6.36 9.86 6.22
CA ASP A 44 -6.39 9.83 7.68
C ASP A 44 -5.43 8.78 8.25
N TYR A 45 -5.33 7.59 7.64
CA TYR A 45 -4.35 6.57 8.04
C TYR A 45 -2.89 7.02 7.84
N MET A 46 -2.59 7.72 6.75
CA MET A 46 -1.26 8.27 6.50
C MET A 46 -0.89 9.34 7.53
N GLU A 47 -1.82 10.25 7.84
CA GLU A 47 -1.65 11.28 8.88
C GLU A 47 -1.47 10.65 10.26
N GLN A 48 -2.21 9.59 10.60
CA GLN A 48 -2.08 8.88 11.88
C GLN A 48 -0.77 8.13 12.03
N LEU A 49 -0.28 7.51 10.96
CA LEU A 49 1.02 6.86 10.96
C LEU A 49 2.17 7.87 10.90
N GLY A 50 1.88 9.15 10.68
CA GLY A 50 2.86 10.21 10.50
C GLY A 50 3.71 10.03 9.25
N ILE A 51 3.25 9.22 8.29
CA ILE A 51 4.01 8.91 7.07
C ILE A 51 3.57 9.87 5.99
N THR A 52 4.43 10.83 5.68
CA THR A 52 4.23 11.75 4.57
C THR A 52 4.58 11.09 3.23
N ASP A 53 4.10 11.64 2.12
CA ASP A 53 4.34 11.06 0.80
C ASP A 53 5.82 10.95 0.43
N ASP A 54 6.64 11.87 0.92
CA ASP A 54 8.10 11.82 0.79
C ASP A 54 8.71 10.67 1.61
N GLU A 55 8.11 10.33 2.76
CA GLU A 55 8.54 9.20 3.59
C GLU A 55 8.05 7.86 3.07
N ILE A 56 6.96 7.78 2.29
CA ILE A 56 6.53 6.50 1.68
C ILE A 56 7.58 6.01 0.68
N ASP A 57 8.19 6.90 -0.09
CA ASP A 57 9.23 6.52 -1.05
C ASP A 57 10.51 6.11 -0.32
N GLN A 58 10.95 6.91 0.68
CA GLN A 58 12.10 6.55 1.53
C GLN A 58 11.90 5.28 2.35
N LEU A 59 10.71 5.05 2.89
CA LEU A 59 10.36 3.83 3.62
C LEU A 59 10.31 2.65 2.64
N SER A 60 9.86 2.85 1.40
CA SER A 60 9.87 1.79 0.40
C SER A 60 11.28 1.42 -0.04
N GLU A 61 12.20 2.38 -0.12
CA GLU A 61 13.63 2.14 -0.37
C GLU A 61 14.29 1.47 0.84
N GLN A 62 14.09 1.96 2.07
CA GLN A 62 14.62 1.34 3.28
C GLN A 62 14.04 -0.05 3.55
N MET A 63 12.75 -0.25 3.29
CA MET A 63 12.15 -1.58 3.38
C MET A 63 12.63 -2.50 2.25
N MET A 64 12.90 -2.00 1.04
CA MET A 64 13.57 -2.82 0.02
C MET A 64 14.99 -3.18 0.45
N GLU A 65 15.78 -2.26 0.98
CA GLU A 65 17.12 -2.56 1.51
C GLU A 65 17.09 -3.56 2.67
N LEU A 66 16.11 -3.46 3.57
CA LEU A 66 15.95 -4.42 4.67
C LEU A 66 15.43 -5.78 4.20
N VAL A 67 14.65 -5.84 3.13
CA VAL A 67 14.07 -7.10 2.60
C VAL A 67 15.00 -7.78 1.59
N ASP A 68 15.88 -7.02 0.91
CA ASP A 68 16.95 -7.54 0.04
C ASP A 68 18.25 -7.80 0.84
N GLY A 69 18.39 -7.19 2.02
CA GLY A 69 19.56 -7.31 2.92
C GLY A 69 19.43 -8.37 4.03
N ASP A 70 18.24 -8.86 4.34
CA ASP A 70 18.06 -9.97 5.29
C ASP A 70 18.23 -11.32 4.57
N SER A 71 19.50 -11.62 4.27
CA SER A 71 20.03 -12.97 4.47
C SER A 71 19.65 -13.39 5.89
N PHE A 72 18.54 -14.11 5.96
CA PHE A 72 18.04 -14.79 7.14
C PHE A 72 19.14 -15.73 7.66
N GLU A 73 19.92 -15.27 8.63
CA GLU A 73 20.72 -16.16 9.48
C GLU A 73 20.31 -15.88 10.94
N PRO A 74 19.88 -16.94 11.66
CA PRO A 74 19.11 -16.84 12.90
C PRO A 74 19.89 -16.29 14.11
#